data_AF-A0A5B0G5A6-F1
#
_entry.id   AF-A0A5B0G5A6-F1
#
_cell.length_a   1.000
_cell.length_b   1.000
_cell.length_c   1.000
_cell.angle_alpha   90.00
_cell.angle_beta   90.00
_cell.angle_gamma   90.00
#
_symmetry.space_group_name_H-M   'P 1'
#
loop_
_entity.id
_entity.type
_entity.pdbx_description
1 polymer ?
#
loop_
_entity_poly.entity_id
_entity_poly.type
_entity_poly.pdbx_seq_one_letter_code
_entity_poly.pdbx_strand_id
1 'polypeptide(L)'
;MRFARAFAFGCFLSTALVATAYAETEAQFVQSAAGVWRSDGGSLLTIGPISNGLIGAIDSTGTSFVAQSSKFNEDQSYLTLKIVSAAAPMTWVLREVWNADHTRFSLTLTANSGMKMAFSYVRDLEDEDHAALAKLASRRAPSVAAAPALQPAPHRVAVAANADPCSDNASDAPAMLECLEGQREQADKALNAAYKTTMARLDDGGKQRLKLDERAWIKQRDKTCEENDSGLNAGSRAVEASVECFADETRKRTAIVQTFK
;
A
#
# COMPACT_ATOMS: atom_id res chain seq x y z
N MET A 1 2.22 13.64 25.09
CA MET A 1 3.31 14.65 25.14
C MET A 1 4.41 14.15 24.22
N ARG A 2 4.68 14.85 23.11
CA ARG A 2 5.69 14.47 22.11
C ARG A 2 7.03 15.07 22.53
N PHE A 3 8.04 14.28 22.84
CA PHE A 3 9.39 14.78 23.10
C PHE A 3 10.18 14.76 21.81
N ALA A 4 10.46 15.94 21.25
CA ALA A 4 11.50 16.09 20.24
C ALA A 4 12.85 15.68 20.86
N ARG A 5 13.66 14.91 20.13
CA ARG A 5 15.05 14.59 20.52
C ARG A 5 15.80 15.92 20.72
N ALA A 6 16.14 16.23 21.97
CA ALA A 6 16.81 17.46 22.35
C ALA A 6 18.30 17.40 21.96
N PHE A 7 18.74 18.33 21.12
CA PHE A 7 20.14 18.71 21.00
C PHE A 7 20.56 19.43 22.28
N ALA A 8 21.54 18.87 22.99
CA ALA A 8 22.05 19.43 24.23
C ALA A 8 23.03 20.58 23.97
N PHE A 9 22.64 21.81 24.32
CA PHE A 9 23.55 22.89 24.69
C PHE A 9 22.92 23.67 25.85
N GLY A 10 23.67 23.80 26.94
CA GLY A 10 23.12 24.02 28.28
C GLY A 10 22.85 25.45 28.72
N CYS A 11 22.51 25.50 30.02
CA CYS A 11 22.51 26.64 30.95
C CYS A 11 21.16 27.38 31.18
N PHE A 12 20.57 27.08 32.35
CA PHE A 12 19.74 27.91 33.26
C PHE A 12 18.60 28.79 32.71
N LEU A 13 17.34 28.42 33.01
CA LEU A 13 16.44 29.12 33.96
C LEU A 13 15.07 28.40 33.99
N SER A 14 14.50 28.25 35.19
CA SER A 14 13.15 27.71 35.40
C SER A 14 12.07 28.55 34.73
N THR A 15 11.46 28.01 33.67
CA THR A 15 10.08 28.30 33.28
C THR A 15 9.36 26.96 33.13
N ALA A 16 8.23 26.80 33.81
CA ALA A 16 7.31 25.70 33.56
C ALA A 16 6.80 25.86 32.12
N LEU A 17 7.45 25.17 31.17
CA LEU A 17 6.91 25.00 29.83
C LEU A 17 5.61 24.22 29.97
N VAL A 18 4.48 24.89 29.78
CA VAL A 18 3.27 24.23 29.29
C VAL A 18 3.69 23.57 27.98
N ALA A 19 3.88 22.25 28.01
CA ALA A 19 4.19 21.47 26.83
C ALA A 19 2.97 21.52 25.92
N THR A 20 2.93 22.50 25.03
CA THR A 20 2.05 22.49 23.87
C THR A 20 2.38 21.20 23.13
N ALA A 21 1.41 20.29 23.06
CA ALA A 21 1.48 19.16 22.17
C ALA A 21 1.46 19.72 20.75
N TYR A 22 2.64 19.98 20.18
CA TYR A 22 2.72 20.37 18.78
C TYR A 22 2.18 19.19 17.96
N ALA A 23 1.17 19.47 17.13
CA ALA A 23 0.78 18.58 16.05
C ALA A 23 2.06 18.24 15.26
N GLU A 24 2.35 16.96 15.09
CA GLU A 24 3.43 16.52 14.23
C GLU A 24 3.16 17.05 12.84
N THR A 25 4.16 17.63 12.19
CA THR A 25 4.02 18.09 10.80
C THR A 25 4.27 16.93 9.84
N GLU A 26 3.77 17.01 8.61
CA GLU A 26 4.06 16.00 7.58
C GLU A 26 5.57 15.80 7.38
N ALA A 27 6.37 16.88 7.43
CA ALA A 27 7.82 16.79 7.33
C ALA A 27 8.43 16.02 8.50
N GLN A 28 7.93 16.23 9.73
CA GLN A 28 8.38 15.48 10.91
C GLN A 28 8.02 13.99 10.80
N PHE A 29 6.81 13.67 10.32
CA PHE A 29 6.39 12.29 10.07
C PHE A 29 7.25 11.59 9.01
N VAL A 30 7.57 12.27 7.91
CA VAL A 30 8.45 11.70 6.88
C VAL A 30 9.86 11.49 7.44
N GLN A 31 10.34 12.40 8.29
CA GLN A 31 11.64 12.27 8.94
C GLN A 31 11.67 11.14 9.97
N SER A 32 10.61 10.94 10.76
CA SER A 32 10.51 9.86 11.75
C SER A 32 10.37 8.49 11.07
N ALA A 33 9.64 8.42 9.97
CA ALA A 33 9.48 7.20 9.18
C ALA A 33 10.75 6.84 8.37
N ALA A 34 11.70 7.77 8.21
CA ALA A 34 12.95 7.51 7.51
C ALA A 34 13.83 6.54 8.31
N GLY A 35 14.23 5.43 7.69
CA GLY A 35 15.01 4.40 8.35
C GLY A 35 14.98 3.07 7.60
N VAL A 36 15.67 2.09 8.18
CA VAL A 36 15.60 0.70 7.76
C VAL A 36 14.64 -0.03 8.69
N TRP A 37 13.70 -0.72 8.07
CA TRP A 37 12.56 -1.36 8.70
C TRP A 37 12.55 -2.84 8.37
N ARG A 38 12.12 -3.69 9.30
CA ARG A 38 12.00 -5.14 9.10
C ARG A 38 10.53 -5.52 9.07
N SER A 39 10.08 -6.14 7.99
CA SER A 39 8.72 -6.67 7.89
C SER A 39 8.53 -7.90 8.79
N ASP A 40 7.28 -8.27 9.07
CA ASP A 40 6.97 -9.49 9.80
C ASP A 40 7.51 -10.77 9.12
N GLY A 41 7.70 -10.72 7.80
CA GLY A 41 8.33 -11.79 7.01
C GLY A 41 9.87 -11.80 7.05
N GLY A 42 10.50 -10.85 7.75
CA GLY A 42 11.95 -10.77 7.93
C GLY A 42 12.73 -9.97 6.88
N SER A 43 12.09 -9.56 5.78
CA SER A 43 12.71 -8.69 4.77
C SER A 43 12.96 -7.28 5.30
N LEU A 44 14.00 -6.64 4.75
CA LEU A 44 14.29 -5.24 5.04
C LEU A 44 13.63 -4.31 4.01
N LEU A 45 13.20 -3.16 4.50
CA LEU A 45 12.67 -2.05 3.73
C LEU A 45 13.34 -0.76 4.19
N THR A 46 14.08 -0.14 3.30
CA THR A 46 14.69 1.19 3.50
C THR A 46 13.70 2.24 3.03
N ILE A 47 13.26 3.15 3.90
CA ILE A 47 12.34 4.24 3.58
C ILE A 47 13.06 5.56 3.85
N GLY A 48 12.91 6.54 2.97
CA GLY A 48 13.37 7.89 3.26
C GLY A 48 12.93 8.95 2.27
N PRO A 49 13.09 10.23 2.63
CA PRO A 49 12.86 11.33 1.70
C PRO A 49 13.82 11.25 0.53
N ILE A 50 13.33 11.60 -0.65
CA ILE A 50 14.13 11.84 -1.86
C ILE A 50 13.84 13.25 -2.37
N SER A 51 14.49 13.68 -3.46
CA SER A 51 14.33 15.06 -3.93
C SER A 51 12.89 15.40 -4.36
N ASN A 52 12.57 16.69 -4.36
CA ASN A 52 11.26 17.24 -4.73
C ASN A 52 10.08 16.81 -3.83
N GLY A 53 10.35 16.51 -2.55
CA GLY A 53 9.29 16.14 -1.58
C GLY A 53 8.68 14.76 -1.83
N LEU A 54 9.37 13.92 -2.61
CA LEU A 54 9.00 12.53 -2.81
C LEU A 54 9.59 11.65 -1.70
N ILE A 55 9.03 10.46 -1.55
CA ILE A 55 9.46 9.45 -0.59
C ILE A 55 9.88 8.21 -1.39
N GLY A 56 11.07 7.71 -1.13
CA GLY A 56 11.60 6.48 -1.71
C GLY A 56 11.48 5.32 -0.74
N ALA A 57 11.22 4.13 -1.27
CA ALA A 57 11.33 2.88 -0.53
C ALA A 57 12.11 1.85 -1.36
N ILE A 58 13.02 1.11 -0.75
CA ILE A 58 13.82 0.06 -1.40
C ILE A 58 13.82 -1.18 -0.51
N ASP A 59 13.43 -2.33 -1.04
CA ASP A 59 13.50 -3.59 -0.29
C ASP A 59 14.89 -4.25 -0.37
N SER A 60 15.09 -5.32 0.40
CA SER A 60 16.34 -6.10 0.39
C SER A 60 16.67 -6.79 -0.94
N THR A 61 15.73 -6.87 -1.88
CA THR A 61 15.95 -7.42 -3.24
C THR A 61 16.34 -6.33 -4.25
N GLY A 62 16.28 -5.06 -3.84
CA GLY A 62 16.51 -3.90 -4.71
C GLY A 62 15.27 -3.42 -5.44
N THR A 63 14.09 -4.00 -5.17
CA THR A 63 12.82 -3.49 -5.67
C THR A 63 12.54 -2.14 -5.02
N SER A 64 12.17 -1.14 -5.82
CA SER A 64 12.05 0.24 -5.34
C SER A 64 10.74 0.88 -5.72
N PHE A 65 10.19 1.68 -4.81
CA PHE A 65 8.99 2.46 -4.99
C PHE A 65 9.26 3.94 -4.77
N VAL A 66 8.60 4.80 -5.55
CA VAL A 66 8.59 6.25 -5.34
C VAL A 66 7.16 6.67 -5.08
N ALA A 67 6.96 7.42 -4.00
CA ALA A 67 5.68 7.90 -3.57
C ALA A 67 5.66 9.42 -3.45
N GLN A 68 4.52 10.02 -3.76
CA GLN A 68 4.20 11.39 -3.43
C GLN A 68 3.23 11.40 -2.26
N SER A 69 3.50 12.25 -1.26
CA SER A 69 2.52 12.54 -0.22
C SER A 69 1.25 13.13 -0.84
N SER A 70 0.09 12.74 -0.32
CA SER A 70 -1.21 13.26 -0.79
C SER A 70 -2.09 13.80 0.33
N LYS A 71 -2.09 13.17 1.51
CA LYS A 71 -2.83 13.64 2.67
C LYS A 71 -2.17 13.15 3.94
N PHE A 72 -1.85 14.07 4.83
CA PHE A 72 -1.39 13.75 6.17
C PHE A 72 -2.52 13.91 7.20
N ASN A 73 -2.53 13.06 8.22
CA ASN A 73 -3.45 13.13 9.34
C ASN A 73 -2.65 13.09 10.65
N GLU A 74 -2.49 14.25 11.27
CA GLU A 74 -1.73 14.49 12.50
C GLU A 74 -2.35 13.86 13.76
N ASP A 75 -3.67 13.71 13.80
CA ASP A 75 -4.41 13.11 14.92
C ASP A 75 -4.27 11.59 14.95
N GLN A 76 -4.13 10.99 13.77
CA GLN A 76 -4.08 9.54 13.60
C GLN A 76 -2.70 9.04 13.14
N SER A 77 -1.68 9.92 13.08
CA SER A 77 -0.31 9.64 12.65
C SER A 77 -0.24 8.74 11.42
N TYR A 78 -0.88 9.17 10.33
CA TYR A 78 -0.76 8.48 9.04
C TYR A 78 -0.63 9.43 7.86
N LEU A 79 0.07 8.95 6.84
CA LEU A 79 0.30 9.61 5.57
C LEU A 79 -0.26 8.75 4.43
N THR A 80 -1.15 9.34 3.64
CA THR A 80 -1.61 8.74 2.39
C THR A 80 -0.58 9.03 1.29
N LEU A 81 -0.05 7.96 0.70
CA LEU A 81 0.97 7.95 -0.33
C LEU A 81 0.35 7.61 -1.69
N LYS A 82 0.68 8.38 -2.73
CA LYS A 82 0.42 8.03 -4.13
C LYS A 82 1.69 7.44 -4.73
N ILE A 83 1.65 6.19 -5.16
CA ILE A 83 2.81 5.54 -5.78
C ILE A 83 2.94 6.03 -7.21
N VAL A 84 4.04 6.71 -7.52
CA VAL A 84 4.31 7.35 -8.83
C VAL A 84 5.33 6.58 -9.65
N SER A 85 6.01 5.58 -9.07
CA SER A 85 6.86 4.64 -9.81
C SER A 85 6.08 3.46 -10.42
N ALA A 86 4.79 3.35 -10.11
CA ALA A 86 3.94 2.29 -10.62
C ALA A 86 3.32 2.68 -11.97
N ALA A 87 3.09 1.68 -12.83
CA ALA A 87 2.40 1.89 -14.11
C ALA A 87 0.94 2.34 -13.93
N ALA A 88 0.29 1.90 -12.84
CA ALA A 88 -1.04 2.32 -12.43
C ALA A 88 -0.99 3.16 -11.14
N PRO A 89 -1.85 4.18 -11.00
CA PRO A 89 -1.89 5.01 -9.80
C PRO A 89 -2.40 4.20 -8.60
N MET A 90 -1.49 3.83 -7.70
CA MET A 90 -1.79 3.14 -6.45
C MET A 90 -1.77 4.11 -5.27
N THR A 91 -2.64 3.88 -4.28
CA THR A 91 -2.68 4.66 -3.04
C THR A 91 -2.40 3.76 -1.85
N TRP A 92 -1.36 4.08 -1.09
CA TRP A 92 -1.01 3.38 0.14
C TRP A 92 -1.19 4.30 1.34
N VAL A 93 -1.32 3.73 2.53
CA VAL A 93 -1.36 4.46 3.80
C VAL A 93 -0.21 3.98 4.67
N LEU A 94 0.71 4.87 4.97
CA LEU A 94 1.78 4.64 5.95
C LEU A 94 1.34 5.20 7.30
N ARG A 95 1.40 4.40 8.35
CA ARG A 95 0.93 4.76 9.69
C ARG A 95 1.99 4.44 10.73
N GLU A 96 2.18 5.34 11.69
CA GLU A 96 2.89 5.02 12.92
C GLU A 96 1.94 4.40 13.94
N VAL A 97 2.37 3.27 14.52
CA VAL A 97 1.67 2.59 15.61
C VAL A 97 2.55 2.66 16.85
N TRP A 98 2.19 3.58 17.73
CA TRP A 98 2.95 3.87 18.95
C TRP A 98 2.68 2.84 20.06
N ASN A 99 3.72 2.55 20.83
CA ASN A 99 3.58 1.85 22.11
C ASN A 99 2.87 2.74 23.15
N ALA A 100 2.37 2.14 24.22
CA ALA A 100 1.56 2.82 25.23
C ALA A 100 2.27 4.02 25.90
N ASP A 101 3.59 3.94 26.04
CA ASP A 101 4.44 4.99 26.61
C ASP A 101 4.92 6.02 25.58
N HIS A 102 4.54 5.90 24.30
CA HIS A 102 4.91 6.81 23.21
C HIS A 102 6.43 7.03 23.07
N THR A 103 7.22 6.00 23.33
CA THR A 103 8.69 6.02 23.22
C THR A 103 9.19 5.36 21.94
N ARG A 104 8.40 4.47 21.35
CA ARG A 104 8.71 3.71 20.14
C ARG A 104 7.45 3.49 19.32
N PHE A 105 7.60 3.44 18.02
CA PHE A 105 6.51 3.04 17.13
C PHE A 105 7.01 1.99 16.14
N SER A 106 6.05 1.20 15.65
CA SER A 106 6.21 0.40 14.42
C SER A 106 5.53 1.13 13.27
N LEU A 107 5.95 0.86 12.04
CA LEU A 107 5.19 1.30 10.87
C LEU A 107 4.17 0.24 10.48
N THR A 108 3.04 0.69 9.97
CA THR A 108 2.11 -0.15 9.22
C THR A 108 1.89 0.47 7.85
N LEU A 109 2.14 -0.29 6.80
CA LEU A 109 1.79 0.07 5.43
C LEU A 109 0.51 -0.67 5.05
N THR A 110 -0.50 0.06 4.57
CA THR A 110 -1.73 -0.51 4.02
C THR A 110 -1.77 -0.22 2.53
N ALA A 111 -1.75 -1.25 1.69
CA ALA A 111 -1.88 -1.10 0.24
C ALA A 111 -3.33 -0.77 -0.16
N ASN A 112 -3.56 -0.38 -1.42
CA ASN A 112 -4.91 -0.16 -1.94
C ASN A 112 -5.77 -1.43 -1.91
N SER A 113 -5.15 -2.62 -1.94
CA SER A 113 -5.82 -3.90 -1.73
C SER A 113 -6.40 -4.07 -0.32
N GLY A 114 -5.96 -3.26 0.65
CA GLY A 114 -6.21 -3.46 2.07
C GLY A 114 -5.14 -4.32 2.76
N MET A 115 -4.24 -4.95 2.01
CA MET A 115 -3.09 -5.70 2.54
C MET A 115 -2.30 -4.83 3.51
N LYS A 116 -2.01 -5.38 4.69
CA LYS A 116 -1.27 -4.67 5.74
C LYS A 116 0.04 -5.35 6.00
N MET A 117 1.09 -4.55 6.06
CA MET A 117 2.41 -4.98 6.46
C MET A 117 2.82 -4.19 7.68
N ALA A 118 3.17 -4.87 8.77
CA ALA A 118 3.78 -4.22 9.92
C ALA A 118 5.31 -4.28 9.79
N PHE A 119 5.95 -3.27 10.36
CA PHE A 119 7.39 -3.14 10.34
C PHE A 119 7.94 -2.71 11.67
N SER A 120 8.97 -3.43 12.10
CA SER A 120 9.79 -3.07 13.26
C SER A 120 10.99 -2.25 12.82
N TYR A 121 11.30 -1.21 13.58
CA TYR A 121 12.47 -0.37 13.33
C TYR A 121 13.77 -1.19 13.50
N VAL A 122 14.73 -1.01 12.60
CA VAL A 122 16.03 -1.68 12.63
C VAL A 122 17.15 -0.69 12.94
N ARG A 123 17.30 0.35 12.12
CA ARG A 123 18.36 1.35 12.23
C ARG A 123 18.03 2.62 11.45
N ASP A 124 18.75 3.69 11.76
CA ASP A 124 18.74 4.93 10.98
C ASP A 124 19.36 4.69 9.59
N LEU A 125 19.04 5.58 8.65
CA LEU A 125 19.65 5.58 7.31
C LEU A 125 21.13 5.96 7.41
N GLU A 126 21.97 5.25 6.66
CA GLU A 126 23.39 5.53 6.52
C GLU A 126 23.67 6.15 5.15
N ASP A 127 24.90 6.61 4.91
CA ASP A 127 25.29 7.27 3.67
C ASP A 127 24.98 6.43 2.41
N GLU A 128 25.16 5.11 2.50
CA GLU A 128 24.84 4.18 1.42
C GLU A 128 23.34 4.12 1.13
N ASP A 129 22.49 4.14 2.17
CA ASP A 129 21.04 4.16 2.01
C ASP A 129 20.58 5.48 1.39
N HIS A 130 21.13 6.61 1.86
CA HIS A 130 20.86 7.92 1.29
C HIS A 130 21.27 7.97 -0.19
N ALA A 131 22.42 7.42 -0.54
CA ALA A 131 22.88 7.32 -1.93
C ALA A 131 21.97 6.42 -2.78
N ALA A 132 21.49 5.30 -2.23
CA ALA A 132 20.56 4.40 -2.91
C ALA A 132 19.20 5.07 -3.15
N LEU A 133 18.64 5.74 -2.15
CA LEU A 133 17.38 6.48 -2.23
C LEU A 133 17.48 7.66 -3.22
N ALA A 134 18.59 8.41 -3.21
CA ALA A 134 18.80 9.52 -4.13
C ALA A 134 18.76 9.10 -5.61
N LYS A 135 19.23 7.88 -5.93
CA LYS A 135 19.19 7.33 -7.30
C LYS A 135 17.76 7.11 -7.80
N LEU A 136 16.77 6.96 -6.92
CA LEU A 136 15.37 6.80 -7.32
C LEU A 136 14.80 8.08 -7.94
N ALA A 137 15.21 9.25 -7.43
CA ALA A 137 14.73 10.53 -7.94
C ALA A 137 15.23 10.84 -9.36
N SER A 138 16.32 10.20 -9.79
CA SER A 138 16.86 10.33 -11.15
C SER A 138 16.28 9.31 -12.14
N ARG A 139 15.48 8.34 -11.69
CA ARG A 139 14.82 7.39 -12.60
C ARG A 139 13.64 8.10 -13.27
N ARG A 140 13.79 8.42 -14.56
CA ARG A 140 12.67 8.79 -15.41
C ARG A 140 11.68 7.62 -15.37
N ALA A 141 10.39 7.89 -15.14
CA ALA A 141 9.33 6.92 -15.40
C ALA A 141 9.62 6.26 -16.75
N PRO A 142 9.48 4.92 -16.91
CA PRO A 142 9.76 4.29 -18.19
C PRO A 142 9.00 5.06 -19.26
N SER A 143 9.73 5.68 -20.17
CA SER A 143 9.14 6.20 -21.39
C SER A 143 8.47 5.01 -22.01
N VAL A 144 7.16 5.10 -22.23
CA VAL A 144 6.46 4.15 -23.10
C VAL A 144 7.14 4.26 -24.45
N ALA A 145 8.14 3.42 -24.69
CA ALA A 145 8.60 3.15 -26.03
C ALA A 145 7.41 2.46 -26.66
N ALA A 146 6.76 3.16 -27.60
CA ALA A 146 5.70 2.58 -28.40
C ALA A 146 6.24 1.26 -28.98
N ALA A 147 5.71 0.14 -28.49
CA ALA A 147 5.93 -1.14 -29.15
C ALA A 147 5.48 -0.99 -30.61
N PRO A 148 6.24 -1.50 -31.59
CA PRO A 148 5.80 -1.46 -32.97
C PRO A 148 4.44 -2.16 -33.05
N ALA A 149 3.46 -1.48 -33.63
CA ALA A 149 2.11 -2.00 -33.83
C ALA A 149 2.19 -3.32 -34.62
N LEU A 150 2.03 -4.44 -33.92
CA LEU A 150 1.79 -5.73 -34.54
C LEU A 150 0.33 -5.77 -34.98
N GLN A 151 0.15 -6.01 -36.27
CA GLN A 151 -1.14 -6.03 -36.96
C GLN A 151 -2.05 -7.14 -36.40
N PRO A 152 -3.38 -6.96 -36.41
CA PRO A 152 -4.31 -7.96 -35.89
C PRO A 152 -4.32 -9.22 -36.77
N ALA A 153 -4.05 -10.37 -36.16
CA ALA A 153 -4.32 -11.68 -36.75
C ALA A 153 -5.83 -11.99 -36.70
N PRO A 154 -6.38 -12.75 -37.67
CA PRO A 154 -7.82 -12.91 -37.82
C PRO A 154 -8.42 -13.74 -36.67
N HIS A 155 -9.45 -13.18 -36.04
CA HIS A 155 -10.24 -13.84 -35.01
C HIS A 155 -11.01 -15.03 -35.58
N ARG A 156 -10.74 -16.24 -35.08
CA ARG A 156 -11.68 -17.35 -35.17
C ARG A 156 -12.47 -17.40 -33.87
N VAL A 157 -13.76 -17.13 -33.97
CA VAL A 157 -14.71 -17.34 -32.88
C VAL A 157 -14.89 -18.83 -32.68
N ALA A 158 -14.52 -19.32 -31.49
CA ALA A 158 -14.99 -20.59 -30.96
C ALA A 158 -15.55 -20.33 -29.57
N VAL A 159 -16.81 -20.75 -29.37
CA VAL A 159 -17.50 -20.70 -28.08
C VAL A 159 -17.02 -21.87 -27.23
N ALA A 160 -16.40 -21.60 -26.09
CA ALA A 160 -16.23 -22.54 -24.98
C ALA A 160 -16.08 -21.77 -23.64
N ALA A 161 -16.50 -22.41 -22.56
CA ALA A 161 -16.73 -21.89 -21.20
C ALA A 161 -15.66 -20.91 -20.66
N ASN A 162 -16.11 -19.84 -19.98
CA ASN A 162 -15.37 -18.87 -19.17
C ASN A 162 -13.84 -19.09 -19.15
N ALA A 163 -13.16 -18.71 -20.22
CA ALA A 163 -11.71 -18.63 -20.23
C ALA A 163 -11.31 -17.42 -19.40
N ASP A 164 -10.40 -17.61 -18.45
CA ASP A 164 -9.76 -16.53 -17.72
C ASP A 164 -9.09 -15.58 -18.73
N PRO A 165 -9.39 -14.27 -18.75
CA PRO A 165 -8.76 -13.33 -19.69
C PRO A 165 -7.23 -13.24 -19.55
N CYS A 166 -6.63 -13.81 -18.48
CA CYS A 166 -5.19 -13.93 -18.34
C CYS A 166 -4.61 -15.26 -18.89
N SER A 167 -5.43 -16.20 -19.36
CA SER A 167 -4.99 -17.52 -19.81
C SER A 167 -3.98 -17.50 -20.95
N ASP A 168 -3.96 -16.43 -21.76
CA ASP A 168 -3.02 -16.26 -22.86
C ASP A 168 -1.57 -16.04 -22.39
N ASN A 169 -1.37 -15.70 -21.11
CA ASN A 169 -0.05 -15.46 -20.50
C ASN A 169 0.49 -16.69 -19.73
N ALA A 170 -0.14 -17.87 -19.86
CA ALA A 170 0.14 -19.04 -19.00
C ALA A 170 1.61 -19.53 -18.99
N SER A 171 2.40 -19.17 -19.99
CA SER A 171 3.83 -19.51 -20.10
C SER A 171 4.79 -18.40 -19.64
N ASP A 172 4.29 -17.24 -19.24
CA ASP A 172 5.06 -16.07 -18.78
C ASP A 172 4.53 -15.62 -17.41
N ALA A 173 5.16 -16.08 -16.33
CA ALA A 173 4.72 -15.83 -14.97
C ALA A 173 4.65 -14.32 -14.61
N PRO A 174 5.64 -13.47 -14.97
CA PRO A 174 5.50 -12.02 -14.84
C PRO A 174 4.29 -11.43 -15.57
N ALA A 175 4.05 -11.80 -16.84
CA ALA A 175 2.92 -11.28 -17.61
C ALA A 175 1.56 -11.79 -17.08
N MET A 176 1.53 -13.03 -16.58
CA MET A 176 0.37 -13.59 -15.90
C MET A 176 0.04 -12.79 -14.64
N LEU A 177 1.03 -12.57 -13.77
CA LEU A 177 0.83 -11.84 -12.52
C LEU A 177 0.37 -10.39 -12.76
N GLU A 178 0.94 -9.70 -13.75
CA GLU A 178 0.51 -8.35 -14.14
C GLU A 178 -0.96 -8.33 -14.58
N CYS A 179 -1.37 -9.31 -15.38
CA CYS A 179 -2.75 -9.43 -15.83
C CYS A 179 -3.71 -9.69 -14.66
N LEU A 180 -3.34 -10.60 -13.74
CA LEU A 180 -4.12 -10.93 -12.55
C LEU A 180 -4.26 -9.74 -11.60
N GLU A 181 -3.19 -8.97 -11.40
CA GLU A 181 -3.24 -7.70 -10.65
C GLU A 181 -4.20 -6.70 -11.30
N GLY A 182 -4.18 -6.59 -12.64
CA GLY A 182 -5.13 -5.79 -13.39
C GLY A 182 -6.59 -6.21 -13.17
N GLN A 183 -6.88 -7.52 -13.11
CA GLN A 183 -8.21 -8.03 -12.77
C GLN A 183 -8.61 -7.69 -11.33
N ARG A 184 -7.69 -7.86 -10.38
CA ARG A 184 -7.91 -7.54 -8.97
C ARG A 184 -8.25 -6.07 -8.78
N GLU A 185 -7.53 -5.17 -9.45
CA GLU A 185 -7.82 -3.74 -9.43
C GLU A 185 -9.20 -3.39 -10.00
N GLN A 186 -9.59 -4.04 -11.10
CA GLN A 186 -10.91 -3.83 -11.71
C GLN A 186 -12.03 -4.25 -10.76
N ALA A 187 -11.87 -5.41 -10.10
CA ALA A 187 -12.80 -5.88 -9.09
C ALA A 187 -12.92 -4.88 -7.93
N ASP A 188 -11.80 -4.35 -7.43
CA ASP A 188 -11.79 -3.40 -6.31
C ASP A 188 -12.43 -2.06 -6.68
N LYS A 189 -12.20 -1.56 -7.89
CA LYS A 189 -12.88 -0.36 -8.43
C LYS A 189 -14.40 -0.58 -8.50
N ALA A 190 -14.84 -1.75 -8.95
CA ALA A 190 -16.26 -2.10 -9.04
C ALA A 190 -16.91 -2.16 -7.65
N LEU A 191 -16.25 -2.79 -6.67
CA LEU A 191 -16.73 -2.84 -5.28
C LEU A 191 -16.86 -1.45 -4.68
N ASN A 192 -15.83 -0.61 -4.82
CA ASN A 192 -15.83 0.75 -4.28
C ASN A 192 -16.93 1.63 -4.90
N ALA A 193 -17.20 1.48 -6.20
CA ALA A 193 -18.32 2.15 -6.85
C ALA A 193 -19.67 1.67 -6.31
N ALA A 194 -19.86 0.35 -6.20
CA ALA A 194 -21.08 -0.24 -5.63
C ALA A 194 -21.32 0.19 -4.18
N TYR A 195 -20.26 0.23 -3.37
CA TYR A 195 -20.31 0.69 -1.98
C TYR A 195 -20.77 2.15 -1.89
N LYS A 196 -20.18 3.06 -2.67
CA LYS A 196 -20.58 4.48 -2.68
C LYS A 196 -22.05 4.66 -3.08
N THR A 197 -22.48 3.99 -4.14
CA THR A 197 -23.88 4.03 -4.61
C THR A 197 -24.83 3.50 -3.55
N THR A 198 -24.48 2.39 -2.91
CA THR A 198 -25.30 1.79 -1.86
C THR A 198 -25.36 2.66 -0.61
N MET A 199 -24.23 3.21 -0.17
CA MET A 199 -24.17 4.13 0.96
C MET A 199 -25.05 5.37 0.78
N ALA A 200 -25.22 5.85 -0.45
CA ALA A 200 -26.03 7.03 -0.75
C ALA A 200 -27.54 6.78 -0.60
N ARG A 201 -28.02 5.55 -0.78
CA ARG A 201 -29.45 5.20 -0.67
C ARG A 201 -29.89 4.73 0.73
N LEU A 202 -28.94 4.39 1.61
CA LEU A 202 -29.23 3.87 2.95
C LEU A 202 -29.55 4.99 3.94
N ASP A 203 -30.37 4.68 4.94
CA ASP A 203 -30.50 5.50 6.15
C ASP A 203 -29.25 5.37 7.03
N ASP A 204 -29.15 6.17 8.10
CA ASP A 204 -27.93 6.19 8.91
C ASP A 204 -27.68 4.86 9.63
N GLY A 205 -28.75 4.16 10.01
CA GLY A 205 -28.66 2.79 10.52
C GLY A 205 -28.09 1.82 9.49
N GLY A 206 -28.59 1.86 8.25
CA GLY A 206 -28.10 1.05 7.13
C GLY A 206 -26.65 1.35 6.77
N LYS A 207 -26.26 2.63 6.73
CA LYS A 207 -24.87 3.05 6.52
C LYS A 207 -23.94 2.47 7.59
N GLN A 208 -24.36 2.47 8.85
CA GLN A 208 -23.56 1.89 9.93
C GLN A 208 -23.44 0.37 9.79
N ARG A 209 -24.55 -0.32 9.48
CA ARG A 209 -24.52 -1.78 9.21
C ARG A 209 -23.61 -2.13 8.05
N LEU A 210 -23.72 -1.44 6.92
CA LEU A 210 -22.88 -1.70 5.75
C LEU A 210 -21.40 -1.46 6.03
N LYS A 211 -21.04 -0.39 6.75
CA LYS A 211 -19.65 -0.14 7.17
C LYS A 211 -19.09 -1.26 8.02
N LEU A 212 -19.88 -1.80 8.95
CA LEU A 212 -19.46 -2.90 9.82
C LEU A 212 -19.32 -4.20 9.02
N ASP A 213 -20.28 -4.47 8.14
CA ASP A 213 -20.28 -5.65 7.28
C ASP A 213 -19.08 -5.67 6.32
N GLU A 214 -18.77 -4.55 5.66
CA GLU A 214 -17.57 -4.40 4.82
C GLU A 214 -16.28 -4.64 5.61
N ARG A 215 -16.17 -4.07 6.82
CA ARG A 215 -14.99 -4.26 7.67
C ARG A 215 -14.82 -5.70 8.14
N ALA A 216 -15.92 -6.41 8.36
CA ALA A 216 -15.89 -7.83 8.71
C ALA A 216 -15.52 -8.68 7.50
N TRP A 217 -16.09 -8.40 6.33
CA TRP A 217 -15.78 -9.09 5.09
C TRP A 217 -14.31 -8.93 4.69
N ILE A 218 -13.73 -7.72 4.77
CA ILE A 218 -12.31 -7.50 4.46
C ILE A 218 -11.42 -8.44 5.29
N LYS A 219 -11.66 -8.54 6.60
CA LYS A 219 -10.90 -9.46 7.47
C LYS A 219 -11.03 -10.92 7.03
N GLN A 220 -12.24 -11.34 6.64
CA GLN A 220 -12.49 -12.71 6.20
C GLN A 220 -11.82 -12.98 4.84
N ARG A 221 -11.91 -12.05 3.89
CA ARG A 221 -11.24 -12.11 2.59
C ARG A 221 -9.73 -12.23 2.78
N ASP A 222 -9.15 -11.33 3.57
CA ASP A 222 -7.71 -11.27 3.79
C ASP A 222 -7.21 -12.60 4.37
N LYS A 223 -7.87 -13.12 5.41
CA LYS A 223 -7.58 -14.45 5.95
C LYS A 223 -7.69 -15.56 4.89
N THR A 224 -8.74 -15.54 4.08
CA THR A 224 -9.00 -16.60 3.08
C THR A 224 -7.97 -16.58 1.94
N CYS A 225 -7.50 -15.40 1.53
CA CYS A 225 -6.59 -15.25 0.41
C CYS A 225 -5.12 -15.28 0.82
N GLU A 226 -4.77 -14.80 2.02
CA GLU A 226 -3.41 -14.90 2.58
C GLU A 226 -3.01 -16.34 2.91
N GLU A 227 -3.97 -17.24 3.17
CA GLU A 227 -3.71 -18.69 3.32
C GLU A 227 -3.04 -19.31 2.07
N ASN A 228 -3.20 -18.68 0.90
CA ASN A 228 -2.56 -19.11 -0.36
C ASN A 228 -1.16 -18.50 -0.60
N ASP A 229 -0.77 -17.48 0.17
CA ASP A 229 0.47 -16.70 0.00
C ASP A 229 1.38 -16.80 1.22
N SER A 230 1.74 -18.01 1.65
CA SER A 230 2.44 -18.22 2.92
C SER A 230 3.93 -17.80 2.91
N GLY A 231 4.24 -16.58 2.46
CA GLY A 231 5.46 -15.83 2.74
C GLY A 231 6.27 -15.40 1.51
N LEU A 232 7.36 -14.66 1.75
CA LEU A 232 8.34 -14.20 0.76
C LEU A 232 9.07 -15.33 -0.02
N ASN A 233 8.77 -16.60 0.30
CA ASN A 233 9.27 -17.80 -0.35
C ASN A 233 8.17 -18.55 -1.12
N ALA A 234 6.96 -17.98 -1.23
CA ALA A 234 5.89 -18.51 -2.05
C ALA A 234 6.34 -18.48 -3.52
N GLY A 235 6.30 -19.63 -4.21
CA GLY A 235 6.56 -19.68 -5.65
C GLY A 235 5.56 -18.82 -6.41
N SER A 236 5.89 -18.39 -7.64
CA SER A 236 5.05 -17.47 -8.43
C SER A 236 3.59 -17.90 -8.51
N ARG A 237 3.32 -19.21 -8.59
CA ARG A 237 1.98 -19.80 -8.60
C ARG A 237 1.15 -19.55 -7.34
N ALA A 238 1.79 -19.51 -6.17
CA ALA A 238 1.11 -19.21 -4.90
C ALA A 238 0.74 -17.73 -4.81
N VAL A 239 1.62 -16.86 -5.31
CA VAL A 239 1.33 -15.42 -5.46
C VAL A 239 0.19 -15.19 -6.46
N GLU A 240 0.24 -15.82 -7.64
CA GLU A 240 -0.83 -15.78 -8.65
C GLU A 240 -2.19 -16.22 -8.05
N ALA A 241 -2.22 -17.37 -7.37
CA ALA A 241 -3.43 -17.89 -6.73
C ALA A 241 -3.99 -16.96 -5.63
N SER A 242 -3.12 -16.29 -4.89
CA SER A 242 -3.53 -15.30 -3.90
C SER A 242 -4.18 -14.08 -4.57
N VAL A 243 -3.54 -13.52 -5.60
CA VAL A 243 -4.07 -12.36 -6.35
C VAL A 243 -5.42 -12.69 -6.98
N GLU A 244 -5.57 -13.88 -7.57
CA GLU A 244 -6.84 -14.40 -8.09
C GLU A 244 -7.91 -14.50 -7.00
N CYS A 245 -7.59 -15.07 -5.83
CA CYS A 245 -8.51 -15.14 -4.70
C CYS A 245 -9.04 -13.75 -4.31
N PHE A 246 -8.15 -12.76 -4.21
CA PHE A 246 -8.55 -11.39 -3.90
C PHE A 246 -9.50 -10.82 -4.95
N ALA A 247 -9.25 -11.07 -6.23
CA ALA A 247 -10.12 -10.62 -7.31
C ALA A 247 -11.51 -11.27 -7.24
N ASP A 248 -11.56 -12.58 -7.04
CA ASP A 248 -12.81 -13.35 -6.98
C ASP A 248 -13.68 -12.99 -5.78
N GLU A 249 -13.11 -12.93 -4.58
CA GLU A 249 -13.85 -12.55 -3.39
C GLU A 249 -14.39 -11.12 -3.50
N THR A 250 -13.64 -10.22 -4.12
CA THR A 250 -14.06 -8.83 -4.36
C THR A 250 -15.20 -8.74 -5.38
N ARG A 251 -15.16 -9.57 -6.44
CA ARG A 251 -16.28 -9.69 -7.41
C ARG A 251 -17.55 -10.21 -6.73
N LYS A 252 -17.45 -11.27 -5.94
CA LYS A 252 -18.58 -11.81 -5.16
C LYS A 252 -19.16 -10.76 -4.23
N ARG A 253 -18.29 -10.03 -3.52
CA ARG A 253 -18.70 -8.98 -2.59
C ARG A 253 -19.44 -7.84 -3.26
N THR A 254 -19.01 -7.45 -4.46
CA THR A 254 -19.68 -6.40 -5.24
C THR A 254 -21.17 -6.68 -5.41
N ALA A 255 -21.54 -7.92 -5.76
CA ALA A 255 -22.94 -8.32 -5.91
C ALA A 255 -23.73 -8.24 -4.58
N ILE A 256 -23.10 -8.60 -3.46
CA ILE A 256 -23.71 -8.50 -2.13
C ILE A 256 -23.96 -7.04 -1.76
N VAL A 257 -22.97 -6.17 -1.94
CA VAL A 257 -23.09 -4.73 -1.63
C VAL A 257 -24.20 -4.08 -2.44
N GLN A 258 -24.30 -4.39 -3.74
CA GLN A 258 -25.34 -3.84 -4.62
C GLN A 258 -26.77 -4.19 -4.18
N THR A 259 -26.96 -5.26 -3.40
CA THR A 259 -28.28 -5.71 -2.94
C THR A 259 -28.59 -5.38 -1.47
N PHE A 260 -27.63 -4.76 -0.76
CA PHE A 260 -27.74 -4.42 0.66
C PHE A 260 -28.86 -3.39 0.97
N LYS A 261 -29.56 -3.56 2.10
CA LYS A 261 -30.73 -2.76 2.51
C LYS A 261 -30.62 -2.15 3.91
#